data_AF-A0A8S3DXK3-F1
#
_entry.id   AF-A0A8S3DXK3-F1
#
_cell.length_a   1.000
_cell.length_b   1.000
_cell.length_c   1.000
_cell.angle_alpha   90.00
_cell.angle_beta   90.00
_cell.angle_gamma   90.00
#
_symmetry.space_group_name_H-M   'P 1'
#
loop_
_entity.id
_entity.type
_entity.pdbx_description
1 polymer ?
#
loop_
_entity_poly.entity_id
_entity_poly.type
_entity_poly.pdbx_seq_one_letter_code
_entity_poly.pdbx_strand_id
1 'polypeptide(L)'
;MINEKRRSAWRYVRASMTYAFYLPPLCDPFDGHLLVDGCYTNNLPGSLWRYVRASMSLSGYFPPLCDPNDGHLLLDGGYVNNLPADVMYKLGAHTVLAVDVGAQDEQNFYNFGDQLSGINK
;
A
#
# COMPACT_ATOMS: atom_id res chain seq x y z
N MET A 1 3.81 22.50 19.47
CA MET A 1 3.06 22.83 18.24
C MET A 1 3.62 21.98 17.11
N ILE A 2 3.02 20.82 16.85
CA ILE A 2 3.50 19.88 15.82
C ILE A 2 3.15 20.51 14.46
N ASN A 3 4.20 20.83 13.69
CA ASN A 3 4.14 21.51 12.40
C ASN A 3 3.10 20.86 11.47
N GLU A 4 2.09 21.62 11.05
CA GLU A 4 0.98 21.20 10.19
C GLU A 4 1.47 20.60 8.85
N LYS A 5 2.68 21.01 8.42
CA LYS A 5 3.42 20.52 7.25
C LYS A 5 3.72 19.00 7.23
N ARG A 6 3.55 18.26 8.33
CA ARG A 6 3.92 16.82 8.41
C ARG A 6 2.73 15.85 8.46
N ARG A 7 1.48 16.33 8.40
CA ARG A 7 0.29 15.50 8.69
C ARG A 7 -0.29 14.70 7.50
N SER A 8 0.34 14.68 6.33
CA SER A 8 -0.27 14.13 5.12
C SER A 8 0.50 12.99 4.43
N ALA A 9 1.49 12.36 5.08
CA ALA A 9 2.18 11.21 4.48
C ALA A 9 1.21 10.12 3.99
N TRP A 10 0.18 9.83 4.78
CA TRP A 10 -0.89 8.90 4.40
C TRP A 10 -1.66 9.33 3.14
N ARG A 11 -1.81 10.64 2.88
CA ARG A 11 -2.49 11.15 1.68
C ARG A 11 -1.68 10.85 0.44
N TYR A 12 -0.37 11.11 0.48
CA TYR A 12 0.53 10.81 -0.63
C TYR A 12 0.69 9.30 -0.84
N VAL A 13 0.74 8.52 0.24
CA VAL A 13 0.71 7.04 0.19
C VAL A 13 -0.57 6.55 -0.45
N ARG A 14 -1.74 6.99 0.03
CA ARG A 14 -3.03 6.62 -0.57
C ARG A 14 -3.13 7.06 -2.02
N ALA A 15 -2.72 8.30 -2.33
CA ALA A 15 -2.81 8.83 -3.67
C ALA A 15 -1.92 8.07 -4.66
N SER A 16 -0.79 7.53 -4.20
CA SER A 16 0.06 6.64 -5.00
C SER A 16 -0.63 5.32 -5.41
N MET A 17 -1.79 5.02 -4.82
CA MET A 17 -2.63 3.84 -5.10
C MET A 17 -3.95 4.20 -5.77
N THR A 18 -4.22 5.48 -6.05
CA THR A 18 -5.49 5.89 -6.63
C THR A 18 -5.59 5.39 -8.06
N TYR A 19 -6.22 4.24 -8.23
CA TYR A 19 -6.68 3.80 -9.53
C TYR A 19 -7.91 4.64 -9.90
N ALA A 20 -7.78 5.51 -10.89
CA ALA A 20 -8.79 6.53 -11.22
C ALA A 20 -10.21 5.97 -11.47
N PHE A 21 -10.33 4.69 -11.84
CA PHE A 21 -11.63 4.03 -12.00
C PHE A 21 -12.27 3.50 -10.69
N TYR A 22 -11.49 3.29 -9.62
CA TYR A 22 -11.98 2.74 -8.36
C TYR A 22 -12.04 3.76 -7.22
N LEU A 23 -11.14 4.74 -7.21
CA LEU A 23 -11.01 5.71 -6.14
C LEU A 23 -10.95 7.14 -6.68
N PRO A 24 -11.70 8.08 -6.10
CA PRO A 24 -11.59 9.48 -6.49
C PRO A 24 -10.20 10.02 -6.09
N PRO A 25 -9.60 10.89 -6.91
CA PRO A 25 -8.34 11.53 -6.58
C PRO A 25 -8.46 12.40 -5.33
N LEU A 26 -7.39 12.45 -4.56
CA LEU A 26 -7.30 13.37 -3.42
C LEU A 26 -6.92 14.76 -3.92
N CYS A 27 -7.20 15.80 -3.14
CA CYS A 27 -6.73 17.15 -3.41
C CYS A 27 -5.52 17.47 -2.52
N ASP A 28 -4.46 18.04 -3.11
CA ASP A 28 -3.32 18.54 -2.35
C ASP A 28 -3.76 19.78 -1.54
N PRO A 29 -3.53 19.79 -0.21
CA PRO A 29 -3.97 20.89 0.64
C PRO A 29 -3.16 22.20 0.45
N PHE A 30 -2.03 22.17 -0.24
CA PHE A 30 -1.15 23.34 -0.40
C PHE A 30 -1.44 24.15 -1.66
N ASP A 31 -1.74 23.50 -2.78
CA ASP A 31 -1.92 24.15 -4.09
C ASP A 31 -3.21 23.70 -4.83
N GLY A 32 -3.96 22.76 -4.27
CA GLY A 32 -5.27 22.35 -4.78
C GLY A 32 -5.26 21.44 -5.99
N HIS A 33 -4.10 20.96 -6.45
CA HIS A 33 -4.06 20.02 -7.56
C HIS A 33 -4.55 18.62 -7.12
N LEU A 34 -5.07 17.85 -8.07
CA LEU A 34 -5.52 16.48 -7.80
C LEU A 34 -4.31 15.55 -7.68
N LEU A 35 -4.21 14.78 -6.61
CA LEU A 35 -3.21 13.74 -6.37
C LEU A 35 -3.69 12.40 -6.98
N VAL A 36 -2.97 11.90 -7.98
CA VAL A 36 -3.30 10.71 -8.78
C VAL A 36 -2.09 9.77 -8.85
N ASP A 37 -2.32 8.47 -9.04
CA ASP A 37 -1.23 7.51 -9.19
C ASP A 37 -0.46 7.69 -10.51
N GLY A 38 0.81 7.27 -10.49
CA GLY A 38 1.70 7.34 -11.64
C GLY A 38 1.40 6.32 -12.75
N CYS A 39 0.21 5.70 -12.79
CA CYS A 39 -0.17 4.82 -13.90
C CYS A 39 -0.32 5.61 -15.21
N TYR A 40 -0.82 6.86 -15.12
CA TYR A 40 -1.03 7.72 -16.29
C TYR A 40 -0.63 9.19 -16.07
N THR A 41 -0.74 9.74 -14.87
CA THR A 41 -0.35 11.13 -14.56
C THR A 41 0.32 11.23 -13.20
N ASN A 42 1.61 11.57 -13.18
CA ASN A 42 2.34 11.80 -11.93
C ASN A 42 2.23 13.27 -11.49
N ASN A 43 1.67 13.48 -10.30
CA ASN A 43 1.62 14.80 -9.64
C ASN A 43 2.03 14.73 -8.16
N LEU A 44 2.53 13.59 -7.69
CA LEU A 44 2.95 13.44 -6.31
C LEU A 44 4.36 14.05 -6.12
N PRO A 45 4.57 14.91 -5.12
CA PRO A 45 5.89 15.46 -4.85
C PRO A 45 6.86 14.39 -4.33
N GLY A 46 8.13 14.49 -4.72
CA GLY A 46 9.21 13.59 -4.27
C GLY A 46 9.21 12.22 -4.97
N SER A 47 10.03 11.29 -4.48
CA SER A 47 10.22 9.95 -5.05
C SER A 47 9.61 8.81 -4.23
N LEU A 48 9.20 9.07 -2.98
CA LEU A 48 8.67 8.05 -2.06
C LEU A 48 7.44 7.35 -2.64
N TRP A 49 6.53 8.10 -3.26
CA TRP A 49 5.32 7.55 -3.87
C TRP A 49 5.62 6.49 -4.93
N ARG A 50 6.77 6.59 -5.63
CA ARG A 50 7.17 5.63 -6.66
C ARG A 50 7.41 4.26 -6.04
N TYR A 51 8.18 4.20 -4.97
CA TYR A 51 8.49 2.95 -4.28
C TYR A 51 7.31 2.41 -3.47
N VAL A 52 6.48 3.28 -2.91
CA VAL A 52 5.22 2.88 -2.26
C VAL A 52 4.28 2.25 -3.28
N ARG A 53 4.07 2.90 -4.44
CA ARG A 53 3.25 2.34 -5.54
C ARG A 53 3.83 1.04 -6.06
N ALA A 54 5.15 0.95 -6.25
CA ALA A 54 5.84 -0.28 -6.65
C ALA A 54 5.60 -1.43 -5.67
N SER A 55 5.69 -1.15 -4.35
CA SER A 55 5.48 -2.14 -3.28
C SER A 55 4.09 -2.78 -3.26
N MET A 56 3.11 -2.19 -3.95
CA MET A 56 1.72 -2.67 -4.05
C MET A 56 1.32 -3.03 -5.48
N SER A 57 2.30 -3.16 -6.38
CA SER A 57 2.08 -3.43 -7.80
C SER A 57 1.91 -4.93 -8.05
N LEU A 58 0.73 -5.45 -7.75
CA LEU A 58 0.39 -6.85 -7.99
C LEU A 58 0.33 -7.14 -9.50
N SER A 59 0.98 -8.22 -9.94
CA SER A 59 1.03 -8.61 -11.34
C SER A 59 -0.38 -8.82 -11.90
N GLY A 60 -0.68 -8.21 -13.04
CA GLY A 60 -2.00 -8.28 -13.69
C GLY A 60 -2.99 -7.22 -13.23
N TYR A 61 -2.78 -6.58 -12.08
CA TYR A 61 -3.57 -5.44 -11.61
C TYR A 61 -2.93 -4.10 -11.96
N PHE A 62 -1.63 -3.96 -11.70
CA PHE A 62 -0.87 -2.75 -12.00
C PHE A 62 0.33 -3.08 -12.90
N PRO A 63 0.66 -2.23 -13.88
CA PRO A 63 1.88 -2.41 -14.68
C PRO A 63 3.11 -2.24 -13.78
N PRO A 64 4.19 -3.01 -13.98
CA PRO A 64 5.41 -2.85 -13.20
C PRO A 64 5.98 -1.43 -13.33
N LEU A 65 6.63 -0.95 -12.27
CA LEU A 65 7.25 0.38 -12.26
C LEU A 65 8.73 0.23 -12.60
N CYS A 66 9.22 0.89 -13.65
CA CYS A 66 10.66 0.94 -13.88
C CYS A 66 11.34 1.73 -12.73
N ASP A 67 12.52 1.31 -12.28
CA ASP A 67 13.40 2.10 -11.43
C ASP A 67 14.25 3.03 -12.31
N PRO A 68 14.33 4.35 -12.03
CA PRO A 68 15.09 5.27 -12.86
C PRO A 68 16.61 5.15 -12.67
N ASN A 69 17.08 4.49 -11.62
CA ASN A 69 18.49 4.39 -11.29
C ASN A 69 19.17 3.22 -12.04
N ASP A 70 18.48 2.07 -12.15
CA ASP A 70 19.03 0.84 -12.73
C ASP A 70 18.16 0.21 -13.83
N GLY A 71 16.97 0.73 -14.08
CA GLY A 71 16.05 0.23 -15.10
C GLY A 71 15.32 -1.05 -14.74
N HIS A 72 15.44 -1.54 -13.49
CA HIS A 72 14.72 -2.73 -13.06
C HIS A 72 13.20 -2.50 -13.00
N LEU A 73 12.43 -3.56 -13.24
CA LEU A 73 10.99 -3.53 -13.14
C LEU A 73 10.57 -3.95 -11.72
N LEU A 74 10.01 -3.00 -10.98
CA LEU A 74 9.56 -3.18 -9.61
C LEU A 74 8.11 -3.67 -9.59
N LEU A 75 7.88 -4.68 -8.75
CA LEU A 75 6.59 -5.31 -8.46
C LEU A 75 6.38 -5.38 -6.94
N ASP A 76 5.20 -5.89 -6.54
CA ASP A 76 4.83 -6.09 -5.14
C ASP A 76 5.89 -6.87 -4.34
N GLY A 77 6.18 -6.39 -3.13
CA GLY A 77 7.20 -7.01 -2.26
C GLY A 77 6.75 -8.35 -1.66
N GLY A 78 5.45 -8.61 -1.64
CA GLY A 78 4.83 -9.83 -1.11
C GLY A 78 5.30 -11.10 -1.80
N TYR A 79 5.78 -11.01 -3.05
CA TYR A 79 6.36 -12.16 -3.77
C TYR A 79 7.70 -12.65 -3.19
N VAL A 80 8.43 -11.77 -2.49
CA VAL A 80 9.78 -12.07 -2.00
C VAL A 80 9.83 -12.06 -0.48
N ASN A 81 9.25 -11.04 0.15
CA ASN A 81 9.25 -10.88 1.60
C ASN A 81 8.03 -10.06 2.05
N ASN A 82 6.91 -10.74 2.27
CA ASN A 82 5.64 -10.13 2.67
C ASN A 82 5.65 -9.50 4.08
N LEU A 83 6.55 -9.96 4.96
CA LEU A 83 6.68 -9.44 6.32
C LEU A 83 8.16 -9.15 6.63
N PRO A 84 8.70 -8.00 6.18
CA PRO A 84 10.13 -7.69 6.20
C PRO A 84 10.64 -7.26 7.60
N ALA A 85 10.27 -7.99 8.65
CA ALA A 85 10.73 -7.76 10.02
C ALA A 85 12.25 -7.96 10.14
N ASP A 86 12.82 -8.89 9.36
CA ASP A 86 14.26 -9.14 9.31
C ASP A 86 15.03 -7.95 8.72
N VAL A 87 14.48 -7.30 7.70
CA VAL A 87 15.05 -6.08 7.10
C VAL A 87 15.03 -4.95 8.13
N MET A 88 13.91 -4.76 8.84
CA MET A 88 13.80 -3.73 9.88
C MET A 88 14.83 -3.94 11.00
N TYR A 89 15.02 -5.19 11.43
CA TYR A 89 16.03 -5.53 12.43
C TYR A 89 17.46 -5.20 11.94
N LYS A 90 17.80 -5.59 10.71
CA LYS A 90 19.12 -5.28 10.10
C LYS A 90 19.37 -3.77 9.94
N LEU A 91 18.32 -2.98 9.74
CA LEU A 91 18.39 -1.51 9.68
C LEU A 91 18.57 -0.85 11.07
N GLY A 92 18.63 -1.63 12.15
CA GLY A 92 18.91 -1.15 13.50
C GLY A 92 17.67 -0.92 14.36
N ALA A 93 16.51 -1.47 13.99
CA ALA A 93 15.33 -1.43 14.84
C ALA A 93 15.55 -2.28 16.12
N HIS A 94 15.46 -1.66 17.29
CA HIS A 94 15.60 -2.35 18.58
C HIS A 94 14.40 -3.25 18.90
N THR A 95 13.19 -2.78 18.58
CA THR A 95 11.93 -3.50 18.80
C THR A 95 11.09 -3.38 17.53
N VAL A 96 10.63 -4.51 17.00
CA VAL A 96 9.79 -4.57 15.79
C VAL A 96 8.40 -5.07 16.17
N LEU A 97 7.37 -4.29 15.85
CA LEU A 97 5.97 -4.71 15.94
C LEU A 97 5.52 -5.17 14.55
N ALA A 98 5.53 -6.48 14.33
CA ALA A 98 5.11 -7.08 13.07
C ALA A 98 3.59 -7.33 13.09
N VAL A 99 2.90 -6.94 12.00
CA VAL A 99 1.46 -7.16 11.83
C VAL A 99 1.28 -8.04 10.61
N ASP A 100 0.85 -9.29 10.83
CA ASP A 100 0.48 -10.22 9.77
C ASP A 100 -1.04 -10.20 9.60
N VAL A 101 -1.48 -9.89 8.38
CA VAL A 101 -2.90 -9.83 7.98
C VAL A 101 -3.28 -10.97 7.04
N GLY A 102 -2.39 -11.95 6.86
CA GLY A 102 -2.66 -13.14 6.07
C GLY A 102 -3.91 -13.87 6.58
N ALA A 103 -4.80 -14.24 5.67
CA ALA A 103 -5.91 -15.12 6.00
C ALA A 103 -5.36 -16.55 6.18
N GLN A 104 -5.62 -17.15 7.33
CA GLN A 104 -5.62 -18.61 7.39
C GLN A 104 -6.89 -19.05 6.67
N ASP A 105 -6.74 -19.68 5.49
CA ASP A 105 -7.88 -20.35 4.86
C ASP A 105 -8.33 -21.47 5.79
N GLU A 106 -9.39 -21.23 6.57
CA GLU A 106 -10.15 -22.30 7.19
C GLU A 106 -10.81 -23.09 6.06
N GLN A 107 -10.13 -24.14 5.59
CA GLN A 107 -10.69 -25.10 4.62
C GLN A 107 -11.83 -25.94 5.20
N ASN A 108 -12.17 -25.74 6.48
CA ASN A 108 -13.38 -26.28 7.05
C ASN A 108 -14.56 -25.49 6.48
N PHE A 109 -15.19 -26.04 5.45
CA PHE A 109 -16.52 -25.61 5.04
C PHE A 109 -17.46 -25.78 6.24
N TYR A 110 -17.67 -24.72 7.00
CA TYR A 110 -18.67 -24.72 8.06
C TYR A 110 -20.05 -24.82 7.41
N ASN A 111 -20.77 -25.91 7.69
CA ASN A 111 -22.16 -26.03 7.30
C ASN A 111 -22.99 -25.18 8.26
N PHE A 112 -23.20 -23.91 7.88
CA PHE A 112 -23.98 -22.95 8.64
C PHE A 112 -25.50 -23.23 8.61
N GLY A 113 -25.96 -24.23 7.83
CA GLY A 113 -27.38 -24.49 7.62
C GLY A 113 -28.11 -23.27 7.02
N ASP A 114 -29.42 -23.21 7.24
CA ASP A 114 -30.28 -22.15 6.68
C ASP A 114 -30.31 -20.84 7.51
N GLN A 115 -29.60 -20.78 8.65
CA GLN A 115 -29.60 -19.62 9.54
C GLN A 115 -28.24 -19.37 10.18
N LEU A 116 -27.69 -18.19 9.90
CA LEU A 116 -26.46 -17.67 10.48
C LEU A 116 -26.80 -16.45 11.37
N SER A 117 -26.48 -16.50 12.67
CA SER A 117 -26.56 -15.32 13.55
C SER A 117 -25.18 -15.00 14.12
N GLY A 118 -24.79 -13.73 14.08
CA GLY A 118 -23.49 -13.25 14.57
C GLY A 118 -23.37 -13.15 16.10
N ILE A 119 -24.24 -13.85 16.84
CA ILE A 119 -24.22 -13.92 18.29
C ILE A 119 -23.74 -15.32 18.65
N ASN A 120 -22.49 -15.43 19.10
CA ASN A 120 -21.99 -16.68 19.66
C ASN A 120 -22.87 -17.06 20.86
N LYS A 121 -23.39 -18.29 20.86
CA LYS A 121 -24.00 -18.91 22.05
C LYS A 121 -22.91 -19.40 23.00
#